data_AF-A0A2N3IEL5-F1
#
_entry.id   AF-A0A2N3IEL5-F1
#
_cell.length_a   1.000
_cell.length_b   1.000
_cell.length_c   1.000
_cell.angle_alpha   90.00
_cell.angle_beta   90.00
_cell.angle_gamma   90.00
#
_symmetry.space_group_name_H-M   'P 1'
#
loop_
_entity.id
_entity.type
_entity.pdbx_description
1 polymer ?
#
loop_
_entity_poly.entity_id
_entity_poly.type
_entity_poly.pdbx_seq_one_letter_code
_entity_poly.pdbx_strand_id
1 'polypeptide(L)'
;MDNLTKYAYVLFIGSCIFDPANKLLGLKMPLFILIMILLFLQRGRIIFEKKILIYVLVFSLLLPLLSITLSVIFSYDKLDISNGIFWIKPFLFLFLTFSLYNIKIDVVKILFEVLSVLSGIIVFVFLLCKLFDLNTSALYLFGNKYGIFTIQDRSFGSLKLFSMYFHTSPLIVFATTFYGYKFIEERKKRDLLFLLLNVLGLFLSGTRNNMFMSIFSIALVFLYYGSRKIKLGILLACFSSLLFLVNSGVISELLSKKEVSNQTKLAYIPDYVKVFDDVNNLIFGQGLGSRFYVNVHSDWVDNTELSYFELLRRFGIIIGFVYILMLFIPFVYINKRTAWILCSYFCYLIMINTNPFFFSSNGMLLLSIVLVYLVKNHQKLPYEFTHS
;
A
#
# COMPACT_ATOMS: atom_id res chain seq x y z
N MET A 1 -25.00 16.64 7.32
CA MET A 1 -23.62 16.69 6.80
C MET A 1 -22.91 15.36 6.97
N ASP A 2 -22.93 14.75 8.16
CA ASP A 2 -22.19 13.49 8.43
C ASP A 2 -22.53 12.34 7.47
N ASN A 3 -23.79 12.14 7.10
CA ASN A 3 -24.16 11.11 6.11
C ASN A 3 -23.57 11.40 4.72
N LEU A 4 -23.60 12.66 4.28
CA LEU A 4 -23.01 13.06 2.99
C LEU A 4 -21.49 12.84 2.99
N THR A 5 -20.81 13.23 4.07
CA THR A 5 -19.37 12.98 4.25
C THR A 5 -19.07 11.49 4.24
N LYS A 6 -19.90 10.66 4.92
CA LYS A 6 -19.77 9.20 4.90
C LYS A 6 -19.88 8.65 3.48
N TYR A 7 -20.90 9.04 2.72
CA TYR A 7 -21.06 8.58 1.33
C TYR A 7 -19.89 9.05 0.45
N ALA A 8 -19.41 10.28 0.63
CA ALA A 8 -18.23 10.78 -0.07
C ALA A 8 -17.00 9.92 0.20
N TYR A 9 -16.77 9.52 1.47
CA TYR A 9 -15.68 8.60 1.81
C TYR A 9 -15.86 7.20 1.24
N VAL A 10 -17.07 6.63 1.26
CA VAL A 10 -17.34 5.32 0.65
C VAL A 10 -17.01 5.34 -0.83
N LEU A 11 -17.51 6.35 -1.56
CA LEU A 11 -17.25 6.52 -2.99
C LEU A 11 -15.77 6.79 -3.27
N PHE A 12 -15.11 7.58 -2.43
CA PHE A 12 -13.70 7.90 -2.58
C PHE A 12 -12.80 6.68 -2.37
N ILE A 13 -13.03 5.91 -1.31
CA ILE A 13 -12.31 4.66 -1.03
C ILE A 13 -12.59 3.64 -2.13
N GLY A 14 -13.85 3.51 -2.56
CA GLY A 14 -14.23 2.68 -3.70
C GLY A 14 -13.49 3.06 -4.99
N SER A 15 -13.42 4.36 -5.32
CA SER A 15 -12.68 4.85 -6.49
C SER A 15 -11.18 4.61 -6.35
N CYS A 16 -10.59 4.78 -5.16
CA CYS A 16 -9.19 4.44 -4.90
C CYS A 16 -8.89 2.95 -5.13
N ILE A 17 -9.80 2.06 -4.72
CA ILE A 17 -9.61 0.61 -4.76
C ILE A 17 -9.95 0.00 -6.13
N PHE A 18 -11.07 0.38 -6.74
CA PHE A 18 -11.57 -0.21 -7.98
C PHE A 18 -11.16 0.54 -9.26
N ASP A 19 -10.74 1.81 -9.16
CA ASP A 19 -10.19 2.59 -10.27
C ASP A 19 -8.81 3.16 -9.89
N PRO A 20 -7.79 2.31 -9.62
CA PRO A 20 -6.49 2.76 -9.11
C PRO A 20 -5.77 3.73 -10.05
N ALA A 21 -5.86 3.53 -11.37
CA ALA A 21 -5.26 4.43 -12.35
C ALA A 21 -6.10 5.71 -12.60
N ASN A 22 -7.30 5.81 -12.01
CA ASN A 22 -8.24 6.92 -12.20
C ASN A 22 -8.61 7.12 -13.68
N LYS A 23 -8.72 6.03 -14.44
CA LYS A 23 -9.01 6.02 -15.88
C LYS A 23 -10.44 5.57 -16.20
N LEU A 24 -11.09 4.86 -15.29
CA LEU A 24 -12.45 4.35 -15.52
C LEU A 24 -13.51 5.44 -15.28
N LEU A 25 -13.51 6.01 -14.07
CA LEU A 25 -14.49 7.02 -13.66
C LEU A 25 -13.85 8.38 -13.45
N GLY A 26 -12.55 8.43 -13.13
CA GLY A 26 -11.83 9.68 -12.94
C GLY A 26 -12.21 10.44 -11.65
N LEU A 27 -12.96 9.81 -10.73
CA LEU A 27 -13.63 10.48 -9.61
C LEU A 27 -12.74 10.82 -8.41
N LYS A 28 -11.49 10.32 -8.35
CA LYS A 28 -10.64 10.52 -7.15
C LYS A 28 -10.45 12.00 -6.79
N MET A 29 -10.13 12.84 -7.78
CA MET A 29 -9.90 14.27 -7.54
C MET A 29 -11.19 15.02 -7.19
N PRO A 30 -12.29 14.88 -7.96
CA PRO A 30 -13.57 15.48 -7.58
C PRO A 30 -14.01 15.10 -6.16
N LEU A 31 -13.89 13.82 -5.79
CA LEU A 31 -14.28 13.34 -4.47
C LEU A 31 -13.33 13.82 -3.37
N PHE A 32 -12.03 13.91 -3.63
CA PHE A 32 -11.06 14.52 -2.70
C PHE A 32 -11.43 15.98 -2.42
N ILE A 33 -11.67 16.77 -3.47
CA ILE A 33 -12.07 18.18 -3.36
C ILE A 33 -13.39 18.30 -2.59
N LEU A 34 -14.38 17.46 -2.91
CA LEU A 34 -15.65 17.43 -2.19
C LEU A 34 -15.44 17.16 -0.69
N ILE A 35 -14.62 16.17 -0.31
CA ILE A 35 -14.32 15.86 1.09
C ILE A 35 -13.63 17.06 1.78
N MET A 36 -12.73 17.77 1.11
CA MET A 36 -12.09 18.97 1.63
C MET A 36 -13.10 20.11 1.82
N ILE A 37 -13.98 20.36 0.85
CA ILE A 37 -15.05 21.37 0.97
C ILE A 37 -15.98 21.01 2.14
N LEU A 38 -16.40 19.75 2.26
CA LEU A 38 -17.25 19.29 3.35
C LEU A 38 -16.61 19.47 4.73
N LEU A 39 -15.28 19.36 4.84
CA LEU A 39 -14.55 19.67 6.08
C LEU A 39 -14.73 21.14 6.47
N PHE A 40 -14.59 22.07 5.52
CA PHE A 40 -14.73 23.51 5.78
C PHE A 40 -16.19 23.94 6.01
N LEU A 41 -17.15 23.24 5.41
CA LEU A 41 -18.59 23.49 5.63
C LEU A 41 -19.11 22.91 6.95
N GLN A 42 -18.32 22.07 7.63
CA GLN A 42 -18.75 21.45 8.87
C GLN A 42 -18.86 22.52 9.97
N ARG A 43 -20.06 22.66 10.56
CA ARG A 43 -20.29 23.60 11.67
C ARG A 43 -19.55 23.10 12.92
N GLY A 44 -18.37 23.66 13.16
CA GLY A 44 -17.53 23.34 14.32
C GLY A 44 -16.14 23.96 14.17
N ARG A 45 -15.39 24.05 15.28
CA ARG A 45 -13.96 24.39 15.20
C ARG A 45 -13.22 23.18 14.64
N ILE A 46 -12.55 23.36 13.50
CA ILE A 46 -11.63 22.35 12.97
C ILE A 46 -10.45 22.26 13.94
N ILE A 47 -10.26 21.09 14.52
CA ILE A 47 -9.16 20.82 15.44
C ILE A 47 -7.99 20.30 14.62
N PHE A 48 -6.85 20.96 14.78
CA PHE A 48 -5.58 20.53 14.20
C PHE A 48 -4.63 20.16 15.33
N GLU A 49 -4.36 18.86 15.48
CA GLU A 49 -3.28 18.43 16.35
C GLU A 49 -1.94 18.83 15.75
N LYS A 50 -1.13 19.59 16.51
CA LYS A 50 0.15 20.15 16.05
C LYS A 50 1.09 19.09 15.45
N LYS A 51 1.15 17.89 16.04
CA LYS A 51 1.98 16.78 15.55
C LYS A 51 1.52 16.29 14.17
N ILE A 52 0.21 16.11 13.97
CA ILE A 52 -0.36 15.73 12.68
C ILE A 52 -0.12 16.84 11.65
N LEU A 53 -0.36 18.10 12.01
CA LEU A 53 -0.17 19.23 11.11
C LEU A 53 1.27 19.31 10.60
N ILE A 54 2.26 19.23 11.49
CA ILE A 54 3.68 19.24 11.12
C ILE A 54 3.99 18.04 10.23
N TYR A 55 3.54 16.84 10.58
CA TYR A 55 3.76 15.64 9.77
C TYR A 55 3.22 15.80 8.36
N VAL A 56 1.96 16.23 8.21
CA VAL A 56 1.31 16.41 6.91
C VAL A 56 2.03 17.48 6.10
N LEU A 57 2.32 18.65 6.67
CA LEU A 57 2.98 19.74 5.95
C LEU A 57 4.40 19.35 5.50
N VAL A 58 5.19 18.71 6.36
CA VAL A 58 6.53 18.26 6.00
C VAL A 58 6.47 17.22 4.90
N PHE A 59 5.71 16.14 5.12
CA PHE A 59 5.66 15.00 4.21
C PHE A 59 5.07 15.34 2.83
N SER A 60 4.01 16.15 2.81
CA SER A 60 3.22 16.39 1.59
C SER A 60 3.55 17.66 0.84
N LEU A 61 4.16 18.66 1.49
CA LEU A 61 4.53 19.93 0.86
C LEU A 61 6.04 20.16 0.88
N LEU A 62 6.65 20.18 2.06
CA LEU A 62 8.06 20.58 2.19
C LEU A 62 8.99 19.64 1.41
N LEU A 63 8.90 18.33 1.64
CA LEU A 63 9.82 17.37 1.01
C LEU A 63 9.62 17.27 -0.53
N PRO A 64 8.37 17.22 -1.07
CA PRO A 64 8.18 17.27 -2.52
C PRO A 64 8.65 18.58 -3.15
N LEU A 65 8.39 19.73 -2.52
CA LEU A 65 8.82 21.03 -3.05
C LEU A 65 10.35 21.13 -3.06
N LEU A 66 11.02 20.70 -1.98
CA LEU A 66 12.48 20.63 -1.94
C LEU A 66 13.02 19.75 -3.07
N SER A 67 12.42 18.58 -3.31
CA SER A 67 12.82 17.70 -4.41
C SER A 67 12.66 18.33 -5.79
N ILE A 68 11.60 19.11 -6.02
CA ILE A 68 11.42 19.86 -7.28
C ILE A 68 12.46 20.98 -7.41
N THR A 69 12.77 21.69 -6.32
CA THR A 69 13.85 22.70 -6.38
C THR A 69 15.19 22.06 -6.71
N LEU A 70 15.46 20.87 -6.19
CA LEU A 70 16.69 20.13 -6.48
C LEU A 70 16.72 19.60 -7.92
N SER A 71 15.59 19.17 -8.50
CA SER A 71 15.57 18.76 -9.91
C SER A 71 15.88 19.93 -10.84
N VAL A 72 15.39 21.14 -10.53
CA VAL A 72 15.71 22.36 -11.30
C VAL A 72 17.19 22.70 -11.24
N ILE A 73 17.84 22.51 -10.08
CA ILE A 73 19.25 22.85 -9.88
C ILE A 73 20.20 21.80 -10.48
N PHE A 74 19.93 20.51 -10.24
CA PHE A 74 20.88 19.43 -10.52
C PHE A 74 20.51 18.55 -11.73
N SER A 75 19.29 18.66 -12.25
CA SER A 75 18.77 17.75 -13.28
C SER A 75 17.90 18.46 -14.32
N TYR A 76 18.20 19.73 -14.60
CA TYR A 76 17.44 20.57 -15.53
C TYR A 76 17.23 19.90 -16.90
N ASP A 77 18.27 19.31 -17.48
CA ASP A 77 18.21 18.66 -18.80
C ASP A 77 17.33 17.39 -18.82
N LYS A 78 17.02 16.83 -17.65
CA LYS A 78 16.20 15.62 -17.45
C LYS A 78 14.83 15.92 -16.87
N LEU A 79 14.53 17.21 -16.66
CA LEU A 79 13.35 17.70 -15.97
C LEU A 79 12.17 17.77 -16.94
N ASP A 80 11.11 17.06 -16.61
CA ASP A 80 9.79 17.35 -17.13
C ASP A 80 8.97 18.02 -16.03
N ILE A 81 8.85 19.36 -16.10
CA ILE A 81 8.13 20.17 -15.10
C ILE A 81 6.66 19.74 -15.00
N SER A 82 6.05 19.42 -16.14
CA SER A 82 4.64 19.02 -16.19
C SER A 82 4.43 17.71 -15.42
N ASN A 83 5.35 16.77 -15.58
CA ASN A 83 5.38 15.53 -14.81
C ASN A 83 5.73 15.78 -13.34
N GLY A 84 6.66 16.68 -13.01
CA GLY A 84 6.99 17.04 -11.63
C GLY A 84 5.77 17.49 -10.84
N ILE A 85 4.94 18.38 -11.42
CA ILE A 85 3.68 18.83 -10.82
C ILE A 85 2.69 17.66 -10.68
N PHE A 86 2.61 16.79 -11.68
CA PHE A 86 1.77 15.59 -11.62
C PHE A 86 2.14 14.68 -10.43
N TRP A 87 3.44 14.55 -10.12
CA TRP A 87 3.92 13.76 -9.00
C TRP A 87 3.66 14.35 -7.61
N ILE A 88 3.34 15.65 -7.49
CA ILE A 88 2.91 16.25 -6.21
C ILE A 88 1.49 15.80 -5.84
N LYS A 89 0.63 15.60 -6.85
CA LYS A 89 -0.80 15.33 -6.66
C LYS A 89 -1.11 14.18 -5.69
N PRO A 90 -0.42 13.01 -5.74
CA PRO A 90 -0.63 11.96 -4.76
C PRO A 90 -0.38 12.42 -3.32
N PHE A 91 0.66 13.21 -3.06
CA PHE A 91 1.02 13.67 -1.71
C PHE A 91 -0.07 14.53 -1.07
N LEU A 92 -0.81 15.31 -1.87
CA LEU A 92 -1.94 16.12 -1.39
C LEU A 92 -3.05 15.27 -0.76
N PHE A 93 -3.15 13.98 -1.10
CA PHE A 93 -4.14 13.09 -0.48
C PHE A 93 -3.88 12.90 1.02
N LEU A 94 -2.67 13.17 1.50
CA LEU A 94 -2.35 13.15 2.93
C LEU A 94 -3.12 14.22 3.72
N PHE A 95 -3.64 15.27 3.07
CA PHE A 95 -4.52 16.25 3.71
C PHE A 95 -5.87 15.64 4.16
N LEU A 96 -6.25 14.46 3.64
CA LEU A 96 -7.40 13.71 4.15
C LEU A 96 -7.29 13.43 5.64
N THR A 97 -6.07 13.38 6.19
CA THR A 97 -5.80 13.24 7.63
C THR A 97 -6.56 14.28 8.46
N PHE A 98 -6.66 15.53 7.98
CA PHE A 98 -7.40 16.58 8.69
C PHE A 98 -8.90 16.32 8.73
N SER A 99 -9.48 15.91 7.60
CA SER A 99 -10.90 15.57 7.54
C SER A 99 -11.21 14.33 8.37
N LEU A 100 -10.40 13.27 8.24
CA LEU A 100 -10.52 12.03 9.01
C LEU A 100 -10.39 12.25 10.52
N TYR A 101 -9.54 13.19 10.96
CA TYR A 101 -9.38 13.51 12.37
C TYR A 101 -10.66 14.16 12.94
N ASN A 102 -11.30 15.05 12.19
CA ASN A 102 -12.44 15.83 12.66
C ASN A 102 -13.80 15.10 12.53
N ILE A 103 -13.90 14.09 11.66
CA ILE A 103 -15.14 13.30 11.53
C ILE A 103 -15.25 12.19 12.58
N LYS A 104 -16.49 11.85 12.94
CA LYS A 104 -16.84 10.73 13.83
C LYS A 104 -17.09 9.41 13.09
N ILE A 105 -16.88 9.39 11.77
CA ILE A 105 -17.14 8.22 10.92
C ILE A 105 -16.02 7.20 11.10
N ASP A 106 -16.39 5.93 11.27
CA ASP A 106 -15.46 4.81 11.29
C ASP A 106 -15.01 4.45 9.85
N VAL A 107 -14.09 5.25 9.32
CA VAL A 107 -13.55 5.06 7.96
C VAL A 107 -12.70 3.79 7.86
N VAL A 108 -12.14 3.34 8.98
CA VAL A 108 -11.38 2.08 9.08
C VAL A 108 -12.29 0.89 8.75
N LYS A 109 -13.50 0.85 9.32
CA LYS A 109 -14.49 -0.17 8.98
C LYS A 109 -14.89 -0.13 7.50
N ILE A 110 -15.13 1.07 6.95
CA ILE A 110 -15.48 1.25 5.53
C ILE A 110 -14.38 0.67 4.63
N LEU A 111 -13.11 0.98 4.93
CA LEU A 111 -11.97 0.46 4.17
C LEU A 111 -11.96 -1.08 4.12
N PHE A 112 -12.16 -1.75 5.26
CA PHE A 112 -12.08 -3.22 5.32
C PHE A 112 -13.26 -3.91 4.66
N GLU A 113 -14.44 -3.31 4.71
CA GLU A 113 -15.61 -3.79 3.97
C GLU A 113 -15.35 -3.70 2.46
N VAL A 114 -14.86 -2.55 1.97
CA VAL A 114 -14.53 -2.38 0.54
C VAL A 114 -13.42 -3.34 0.09
N LEU A 115 -12.38 -3.53 0.90
CA LEU A 115 -11.31 -4.49 0.60
C LEU A 115 -11.80 -5.94 0.59
N SER A 116 -12.75 -6.29 1.46
CA SER A 116 -13.37 -7.63 1.46
C SER A 116 -14.25 -7.84 0.23
N VAL A 117 -14.93 -6.78 -0.24
CA VAL A 117 -15.64 -6.81 -1.53
C VAL A 117 -14.67 -7.01 -2.69
N LEU A 118 -13.50 -6.35 -2.69
CA LEU A 118 -12.45 -6.60 -3.67
C LEU A 118 -12.00 -8.07 -3.66
N SER A 119 -11.75 -8.64 -2.47
CA SER A 119 -11.42 -10.07 -2.34
C SER A 119 -12.52 -10.97 -2.91
N GLY A 120 -13.78 -10.65 -2.63
CA GLY A 120 -14.94 -11.33 -3.22
C GLY A 120 -14.97 -11.26 -4.74
N ILE A 121 -14.69 -10.09 -5.32
CA ILE A 121 -14.61 -9.91 -6.78
C ILE A 121 -13.46 -10.73 -7.36
N ILE A 122 -12.28 -10.75 -6.74
CA ILE A 122 -11.15 -11.56 -7.19
C ILE A 122 -11.54 -13.04 -7.25
N VAL A 123 -12.09 -13.57 -6.16
CA VAL A 123 -12.51 -14.97 -6.06
C VAL A 123 -13.60 -15.27 -7.09
N PHE A 124 -14.61 -14.40 -7.20
CA PHE A 124 -15.73 -14.56 -8.12
C PHE A 124 -15.26 -14.61 -9.57
N VAL A 125 -14.43 -13.64 -9.99
CA VAL A 125 -13.92 -13.58 -11.36
C VAL A 125 -13.00 -14.77 -11.65
N PHE A 126 -12.18 -15.18 -10.68
CA PHE A 126 -11.36 -16.40 -10.82
C PHE A 126 -12.23 -17.63 -11.07
N LEU A 127 -13.30 -17.83 -10.28
CA LEU A 127 -14.23 -18.94 -10.46
C LEU A 127 -14.95 -18.87 -11.81
N LEU A 128 -15.39 -17.67 -12.23
CA LEU A 128 -16.03 -17.48 -13.54
C LEU A 128 -15.09 -17.89 -14.67
N CYS A 129 -13.84 -17.42 -14.66
CA CYS A 129 -12.85 -17.79 -15.69
C CYS A 129 -12.61 -19.30 -15.72
N LYS A 130 -12.54 -19.96 -14.55
CA LYS A 130 -12.28 -21.39 -14.45
C LYS A 130 -13.49 -22.26 -14.86
N LEU A 131 -14.71 -21.82 -14.56
CA LEU A 131 -15.93 -22.60 -14.80
C LEU A 131 -16.50 -22.42 -16.20
N PHE A 132 -16.39 -21.22 -16.79
CA PHE A 132 -17.04 -20.87 -18.05
C PHE A 132 -16.07 -20.70 -19.23
N ASP A 133 -14.77 -20.96 -19.03
CA ASP A 133 -13.71 -20.74 -20.03
C ASP A 133 -13.86 -19.37 -20.73
N LEU A 134 -14.18 -18.36 -19.92
CA LEU A 134 -14.46 -17.00 -20.38
C LEU A 134 -13.29 -16.50 -21.23
N ASN A 135 -13.61 -15.88 -22.37
CA ASN A 135 -12.61 -15.30 -23.26
C ASN A 135 -11.73 -14.30 -22.50
N THR A 136 -10.54 -14.76 -22.08
CA THR A 136 -9.61 -14.04 -21.22
C THR A 136 -9.06 -12.79 -21.92
N SER A 137 -9.12 -12.74 -23.26
CA SER A 137 -8.63 -11.60 -24.05
C SER A 137 -9.43 -10.31 -23.81
N ALA A 138 -10.76 -10.38 -23.74
CA ALA A 138 -11.60 -9.19 -23.52
C ALA A 138 -11.39 -8.61 -22.12
N LEU A 139 -11.33 -9.48 -21.11
CA LEU A 139 -11.04 -9.08 -19.73
C LEU A 139 -9.62 -8.53 -19.60
N TYR A 140 -8.64 -9.14 -20.26
CA TYR A 140 -7.26 -8.66 -20.30
C TYR A 140 -7.16 -7.25 -20.90
N LEU A 141 -7.80 -7.02 -22.06
CA LEU A 141 -7.84 -5.72 -22.72
C LEU A 141 -8.53 -4.66 -21.86
N PHE A 142 -9.66 -5.01 -21.23
CA PHE A 142 -10.37 -4.12 -20.33
C PHE A 142 -9.51 -3.73 -19.12
N GLY A 143 -8.95 -4.74 -18.43
CA GLY A 143 -8.14 -4.55 -17.23
C GLY A 143 -6.93 -3.65 -17.49
N ASN A 144 -6.21 -3.88 -18.60
CA ASN A 144 -5.03 -3.08 -18.96
C ASN A 144 -5.38 -1.67 -19.47
N LYS A 145 -6.47 -1.53 -20.25
CA LYS A 145 -6.93 -0.21 -20.73
C LYS A 145 -7.21 0.74 -19.57
N TYR A 146 -7.91 0.25 -18.54
CA TYR A 146 -8.28 1.04 -17.37
C TYR A 146 -7.28 0.94 -16.21
N GLY A 147 -6.25 0.08 -16.33
CA GLY A 147 -5.22 -0.12 -15.31
C GLY A 147 -5.79 -0.63 -13.98
N ILE A 148 -6.76 -1.54 -14.03
CA ILE A 148 -7.44 -2.09 -12.83
C ILE A 148 -6.82 -3.43 -12.43
N PHE A 149 -6.70 -4.34 -13.38
CA PHE A 149 -6.12 -5.66 -13.20
C PHE A 149 -5.42 -6.13 -14.47
N THR A 150 -4.51 -7.08 -14.33
CA THR A 150 -3.86 -7.77 -15.44
C THR A 150 -4.03 -9.28 -15.26
N ILE A 151 -4.42 -9.97 -16.33
CA ILE A 151 -4.52 -11.43 -16.35
C ILE A 151 -3.21 -12.00 -16.87
N GLN A 152 -2.62 -12.93 -16.10
CA GLN A 152 -1.39 -13.61 -16.50
C GLN A 152 -1.39 -15.03 -15.95
N ASP A 153 -0.91 -15.97 -16.78
CA ASP A 153 -0.53 -17.30 -16.30
C ASP A 153 0.85 -17.21 -15.63
N ARG A 154 0.89 -17.56 -14.35
CA ARG A 154 2.12 -17.55 -13.56
C ARG A 154 2.63 -18.97 -13.41
N SER A 155 3.84 -19.23 -13.87
CA SER A 155 4.54 -20.49 -13.67
C SER A 155 5.36 -20.46 -12.38
N PHE A 156 5.04 -21.34 -11.43
CA PHE A 156 5.79 -21.62 -10.22
C PHE A 156 6.43 -23.01 -10.34
N GLY A 157 7.66 -23.06 -10.87
CA GLY A 157 8.28 -24.33 -11.24
C GLY A 157 7.44 -25.06 -12.31
N SER A 158 6.95 -26.25 -11.99
CA SER A 158 6.07 -27.05 -12.87
C SER A 158 4.59 -26.65 -12.82
N LEU A 159 4.16 -25.86 -11.83
CA LEU A 159 2.76 -25.46 -11.66
C LEU A 159 2.46 -24.19 -12.45
N LYS A 160 1.49 -24.25 -13.36
CA LYS A 160 0.89 -23.06 -13.98
C LYS A 160 -0.37 -22.68 -13.22
N LEU A 161 -0.38 -21.48 -12.63
CA LEU A 161 -1.53 -20.93 -11.97
C LEU A 161 -2.07 -19.75 -12.77
N PHE A 162 -3.33 -19.87 -13.19
CA PHE A 162 -4.09 -18.74 -13.71
C PHE A 162 -4.20 -17.69 -12.60
N SER A 163 -3.83 -16.45 -12.90
CA SER A 163 -3.84 -15.39 -11.90
C SER A 163 -4.39 -14.08 -12.44
N MET A 164 -5.16 -13.40 -11.60
CA MET A 164 -5.71 -12.08 -11.89
C MET A 164 -5.12 -11.07 -10.92
N TYR A 165 -4.09 -10.38 -11.38
CA TYR A 165 -3.40 -9.38 -10.59
C TYR A 165 -4.18 -8.07 -10.59
N PHE A 166 -4.97 -7.84 -9.54
CA PHE A 166 -5.49 -6.51 -9.26
C PHE A 166 -4.37 -5.64 -8.68
N HIS A 167 -4.19 -4.45 -9.24
CA HIS A 167 -3.19 -3.50 -8.80
C HIS A 167 -3.36 -3.12 -7.31
N THR A 168 -4.59 -3.08 -6.81
CA THR A 168 -4.90 -2.74 -5.40
C THR A 168 -4.96 -3.94 -4.46
N SER A 169 -4.70 -5.15 -4.95
CA SER A 169 -4.71 -6.36 -4.11
C SER A 169 -3.74 -6.31 -2.92
N PRO A 170 -2.57 -5.62 -2.95
CA PRO A 170 -1.72 -5.49 -1.76
C PRO A 170 -2.42 -4.84 -0.56
N LEU A 171 -3.45 -4.01 -0.79
CA LEU A 171 -4.18 -3.32 0.28
C LEU A 171 -5.05 -4.30 1.09
N ILE A 172 -5.42 -5.46 0.52
CA ILE A 172 -6.24 -6.49 1.19
C ILE A 172 -5.59 -6.97 2.49
N VAL A 173 -4.26 -6.86 2.62
CA VAL A 173 -3.54 -7.20 3.85
C VAL A 173 -4.10 -6.51 5.09
N PHE A 174 -4.64 -5.28 4.95
CA PHE A 174 -5.31 -4.56 6.03
C PHE A 174 -6.62 -5.20 6.47
N ALA A 175 -7.41 -5.74 5.54
CA ALA A 175 -8.61 -6.48 5.89
C ALA A 175 -8.24 -7.83 6.53
N THR A 176 -7.23 -8.53 5.99
CA THR A 176 -6.75 -9.82 6.51
C THR A 176 -6.34 -9.73 7.98
N THR A 177 -5.48 -8.77 8.33
CA THR A 177 -5.03 -8.57 9.72
C THR A 177 -6.16 -8.12 10.65
N PHE A 178 -7.08 -7.27 10.18
CA PHE A 178 -8.23 -6.81 10.97
C PHE A 178 -9.18 -7.95 11.34
N TYR A 179 -9.58 -8.76 10.34
CA TYR A 179 -10.44 -9.92 10.60
C TYR A 179 -9.69 -11.03 11.35
N GLY A 180 -8.37 -11.15 11.16
CA GLY A 180 -7.52 -12.02 11.98
C GLY A 180 -7.54 -11.62 13.46
N TYR A 181 -7.36 -10.34 13.75
CA TYR A 181 -7.43 -9.79 15.10
C TYR A 181 -8.82 -10.01 15.72
N LYS A 182 -9.90 -9.63 15.01
CA LYS A 182 -11.27 -9.84 15.48
C LYS A 182 -11.59 -11.29 15.74
N PHE A 183 -11.12 -12.21 14.89
CA PHE A 183 -11.34 -13.63 15.10
C PHE A 183 -10.63 -14.15 16.35
N ILE A 184 -9.42 -13.67 16.68
CA ILE A 184 -8.72 -14.08 17.91
C ILE A 184 -9.48 -13.62 19.16
N GLU A 185 -9.93 -12.36 19.16
CA GLU A 185 -10.60 -11.73 20.30
C GLU A 185 -12.06 -12.20 20.46
N GLU A 186 -12.85 -12.22 19.39
CA GLU A 186 -14.29 -12.48 19.44
C GLU A 186 -14.69 -13.92 19.08
N ARG A 187 -13.83 -14.68 18.38
CA ARG A 187 -14.06 -16.07 17.94
C ARG A 187 -15.33 -16.30 17.11
N LYS A 188 -15.84 -15.26 16.45
CA LYS A 188 -17.06 -15.34 15.62
C LYS A 188 -16.77 -15.98 14.27
N LYS A 189 -17.66 -16.89 13.83
CA LYS A 189 -17.59 -17.55 12.52
C LYS A 189 -17.59 -16.56 11.35
N ARG A 190 -18.33 -15.45 11.46
CA ARG A 190 -18.37 -14.40 10.44
C ARG A 190 -16.98 -13.81 10.17
N ASP A 191 -16.21 -13.55 11.23
CA ASP A 191 -14.90 -12.92 11.07
C ASP A 191 -13.88 -13.93 10.52
N LEU A 192 -14.04 -15.23 10.83
CA LEU A 192 -13.29 -16.30 10.15
C LEU A 192 -13.61 -16.38 8.66
N LEU A 193 -14.88 -16.27 8.26
CA LEU A 193 -15.27 -16.29 6.84
C LEU A 193 -14.65 -15.11 6.08
N PHE A 194 -14.70 -13.90 6.63
CA PHE A 194 -14.04 -12.74 6.02
C PHE A 194 -12.52 -12.87 6.01
N LEU A 195 -11.91 -13.45 7.06
CA LEU A 195 -10.48 -13.75 7.06
C LEU A 195 -10.11 -14.69 5.91
N LEU A 196 -10.82 -15.82 5.78
CA LEU A 196 -10.58 -16.79 4.71
C LEU A 196 -10.81 -16.18 3.33
N LEU A 197 -11.86 -15.38 3.15
CA LEU A 197 -12.14 -14.67 1.92
C LEU A 197 -10.97 -13.75 1.51
N ASN A 198 -10.44 -12.97 2.46
CA ASN A 198 -9.33 -12.04 2.19
C ASN A 198 -8.01 -12.78 1.95
N VAL A 199 -7.77 -13.91 2.63
CA VAL A 199 -6.62 -14.79 2.34
C VAL A 199 -6.72 -15.35 0.92
N LEU A 200 -7.88 -15.88 0.54
CA LEU A 200 -8.11 -16.39 -0.81
C LEU A 200 -7.96 -15.28 -1.86
N GLY A 201 -8.49 -14.08 -1.60
CA GLY A 201 -8.31 -12.92 -2.47
C GLY A 201 -6.84 -12.58 -2.69
N LEU A 202 -6.03 -12.51 -1.63
CA LEU A 202 -4.58 -12.31 -1.74
C LEU A 202 -3.88 -13.44 -2.48
N PHE A 203 -4.24 -14.70 -2.20
CA PHE A 203 -3.59 -15.86 -2.81
C PHE A 203 -3.88 -15.94 -4.31
N LEU A 204 -5.14 -15.72 -4.72
CA LEU A 204 -5.57 -15.75 -6.12
C LEU A 204 -5.14 -14.52 -6.93
N SER A 205 -4.78 -13.43 -6.26
CA SER A 205 -4.24 -12.22 -6.92
C SER A 205 -2.87 -12.43 -7.57
N GLY A 206 -2.23 -13.59 -7.38
CA GLY A 206 -1.21 -14.09 -8.30
C GLY A 206 0.24 -13.71 -8.07
N THR A 207 0.53 -12.76 -7.17
CA THR A 207 1.93 -12.40 -6.89
C THR A 207 2.47 -13.20 -5.72
N ARG A 208 3.74 -13.64 -5.83
CA ARG A 208 4.47 -14.28 -4.71
C ARG A 208 4.39 -13.47 -3.43
N ASN A 209 4.49 -12.16 -3.58
CA ASN A 209 4.41 -11.21 -2.48
C ASN A 209 3.03 -11.23 -1.80
N ASN A 210 1.93 -11.19 -2.56
CA ASN A 210 0.58 -11.28 -1.99
C ASN A 210 0.32 -12.64 -1.33
N MET A 211 0.73 -13.75 -1.96
CA MET A 211 0.62 -15.09 -1.39
C MET A 211 1.38 -15.20 -0.07
N PHE A 212 2.66 -14.79 -0.05
CA PHE A 212 3.49 -14.78 1.15
C PHE A 212 2.87 -13.91 2.24
N MET A 213 2.43 -12.69 1.89
CA MET A 213 1.86 -11.76 2.85
C MET A 213 0.53 -12.21 3.42
N SER A 214 -0.27 -12.97 2.67
CA SER A 214 -1.52 -13.56 3.19
C SER A 214 -1.28 -14.46 4.41
N ILE A 215 -0.17 -15.22 4.41
CA ILE A 215 0.22 -16.10 5.51
C ILE A 215 0.98 -15.31 6.57
N PHE A 216 1.98 -14.52 6.15
CA PHE A 216 2.87 -13.78 7.04
C PHE A 216 2.10 -12.77 7.92
N SER A 217 1.13 -12.05 7.35
CA SER A 217 0.36 -11.06 8.11
C SER A 217 -0.52 -11.71 9.19
N ILE A 218 -1.09 -12.89 8.90
CA ILE A 218 -1.85 -13.68 9.88
C ILE A 218 -0.92 -14.18 10.98
N ALA A 219 0.22 -14.74 10.61
CA ALA A 219 1.21 -15.22 11.55
C ALA A 219 1.63 -14.11 12.53
N LEU A 220 1.90 -12.88 12.04
CA LEU A 220 2.21 -11.74 12.90
C LEU A 220 1.10 -11.41 13.89
N VAL A 221 -0.15 -11.34 13.43
CA VAL A 221 -1.30 -11.04 14.30
C VAL A 221 -1.48 -12.14 15.35
N PHE A 222 -1.37 -13.41 14.97
CA PHE A 222 -1.51 -14.53 15.88
C PHE A 222 -0.33 -14.65 16.85
N LEU A 223 0.89 -14.29 16.44
CA LEU A 223 2.05 -14.23 17.34
C LEU A 223 1.90 -13.10 18.37
N TYR A 224 1.33 -11.97 17.98
CA TYR A 224 1.13 -10.85 18.89
C TYR A 224 -0.02 -11.12 19.88
N TYR A 225 -1.20 -11.47 19.38
CA TYR A 225 -2.45 -11.59 20.16
C TYR A 225 -2.79 -13.01 20.64
N GLY A 226 -2.21 -14.05 20.04
CA GLY A 226 -2.54 -15.44 20.36
C GLY A 226 -2.04 -15.89 21.73
N SER A 227 -2.61 -16.99 22.22
CA SER A 227 -2.15 -17.64 23.45
C SER A 227 -0.75 -18.26 23.28
N ARG A 228 -0.05 -18.55 24.39
CA ARG A 228 1.30 -19.16 24.36
C ARG A 228 1.37 -20.42 23.48
N LYS A 229 0.32 -21.24 23.47
CA LYS A 229 0.21 -22.45 22.62
C LYS A 229 0.19 -22.11 21.13
N ILE A 230 -0.59 -21.10 20.73
CA ILE A 230 -0.65 -20.62 19.33
C ILE A 230 0.71 -20.07 18.90
N LYS A 231 1.36 -19.27 19.76
CA LYS A 231 2.68 -18.72 19.47
C LYS A 231 3.71 -19.81 19.23
N LEU A 232 3.75 -20.82 20.12
CA LEU A 232 4.64 -21.96 19.99
C LEU A 232 4.35 -22.74 18.69
N GLY A 233 3.08 -22.99 18.38
CA GLY A 233 2.68 -23.69 17.16
C GLY A 233 3.12 -22.98 15.88
N ILE A 234 2.97 -21.65 15.82
CA ILE A 234 3.44 -20.85 14.68
C ILE A 234 4.96 -20.86 14.59
N LEU A 235 5.68 -20.70 15.70
CA LEU A 235 7.14 -20.74 15.71
C LEU A 235 7.66 -22.10 15.22
N LEU A 236 7.05 -23.19 15.67
CA LEU A 236 7.37 -24.54 15.21
C LEU A 236 7.05 -24.71 13.71
N ALA A 237 5.88 -24.25 13.25
CA ALA A 237 5.53 -24.32 11.83
C ALA A 237 6.50 -23.51 10.95
N CYS A 238 6.87 -22.30 11.37
CA CYS A 238 7.87 -21.48 10.69
C CYS A 238 9.23 -22.19 10.66
N PHE A 239 9.68 -22.75 11.79
CA PHE A 239 10.94 -23.49 11.88
C PHE A 239 10.93 -24.74 10.97
N SER A 240 9.86 -25.55 11.01
CA SER A 240 9.70 -26.70 10.12
C SER A 240 9.66 -26.30 8.65
N SER A 241 8.97 -25.21 8.30
CA SER A 241 8.95 -24.71 6.92
C SER A 241 10.33 -24.22 6.46
N LEU A 242 11.10 -23.57 7.33
CA LEU A 242 12.46 -23.12 7.03
C LEU A 242 13.38 -24.32 6.79
N LEU A 243 13.33 -25.34 7.65
CA LEU A 243 14.08 -26.58 7.47
C LEU A 243 13.72 -27.27 6.15
N PHE A 244 12.43 -27.34 5.81
CA PHE A 244 11.99 -27.90 4.53
C PHE A 244 12.50 -27.08 3.34
N LEU A 245 12.42 -25.75 3.40
CA LEU A 245 12.86 -24.86 2.32
C LEU A 245 14.37 -24.93 2.06
N VAL A 246 15.17 -25.03 3.12
CA VAL A 246 16.63 -25.20 3.01
C VAL A 246 16.97 -26.55 2.38
N ASN A 247 16.25 -27.61 2.76
CA ASN A 247 16.54 -28.97 2.29
C ASN A 247 15.99 -29.29 0.89
N SER A 248 14.94 -28.59 0.45
CA SER A 248 14.25 -28.86 -0.82
C SER A 248 14.84 -28.12 -2.03
N GLY A 249 15.85 -27.26 -1.85
CA GLY A 249 16.40 -26.43 -2.92
C GLY A 249 15.43 -25.36 -3.45
N VAL A 250 14.21 -25.27 -2.92
CA VAL A 250 13.15 -24.34 -3.32
C VAL A 250 13.57 -22.87 -3.21
N ILE A 251 14.48 -22.55 -2.28
CA ILE A 251 15.06 -21.20 -2.17
C ILE A 251 15.77 -20.80 -3.48
N SER A 252 16.47 -21.73 -4.13
CA SER A 252 17.16 -21.45 -5.40
C SER A 252 16.19 -21.20 -6.56
N GLU A 253 15.03 -21.85 -6.56
CA GLU A 253 13.97 -21.64 -7.56
C GLU A 253 13.16 -20.37 -7.31
N LEU A 254 12.89 -20.03 -6.04
CA LEU A 254 12.24 -18.78 -5.65
C LEU A 254 13.09 -17.55 -6.02
N LEU A 255 14.41 -17.69 -5.99
CA LEU A 255 15.38 -16.67 -6.44
C LEU A 255 15.73 -16.79 -7.93
N SER A 256 15.13 -17.72 -8.67
CA SER A 256 15.49 -17.95 -10.07
C SER A 256 15.11 -16.75 -10.96
N LYS A 257 16.00 -16.43 -11.89
CA LYS A 257 15.83 -15.37 -12.91
C LYS A 257 14.80 -15.71 -14.00
N LYS A 258 14.12 -16.86 -13.91
CA LYS A 258 13.22 -17.36 -14.96
C LYS A 258 11.85 -16.68 -14.96
N GLU A 259 11.47 -15.99 -13.89
CA GLU A 259 10.22 -15.21 -13.86
C GLU A 259 10.43 -13.82 -14.47
N VAL A 260 9.67 -13.50 -15.52
CA VAL A 260 9.77 -12.24 -16.28
C VAL A 260 9.72 -11.01 -15.36
N SER A 261 8.80 -10.95 -14.39
CA SER A 261 8.71 -9.81 -13.45
C SER A 261 9.94 -9.66 -12.56
N ASN A 262 10.52 -10.77 -12.10
CA ASN A 262 11.73 -10.73 -11.29
C ASN A 262 12.95 -10.34 -12.13
N GLN A 263 13.02 -10.83 -13.37
CA GLN A 263 14.05 -10.47 -14.34
C GLN A 263 14.03 -8.96 -14.64
N THR A 264 12.86 -8.39 -14.91
CA THR A 264 12.68 -6.94 -15.13
C THR A 264 13.16 -6.13 -13.91
N LYS A 265 12.78 -6.53 -12.69
CA LYS A 265 13.21 -5.86 -11.45
C LYS A 265 14.72 -5.89 -11.26
N LEU A 266 15.33 -7.06 -11.45
CA LEU A 266 16.78 -7.21 -11.34
C LEU A 266 17.52 -6.41 -12.42
N ALA A 267 16.94 -6.29 -13.60
CA ALA A 267 17.52 -5.55 -14.71
C ALA A 267 17.45 -4.02 -14.54
N TYR A 268 16.62 -3.48 -13.63
CA TYR A 268 16.67 -2.06 -13.24
C TYR A 268 17.87 -1.73 -12.34
N ILE A 269 18.41 -2.70 -11.59
CA ILE A 269 19.46 -2.44 -10.59
C ILE A 269 20.71 -1.79 -11.22
N PRO A 270 21.27 -2.28 -12.34
CA PRO A 270 22.41 -1.62 -12.98
C PRO A 270 22.14 -0.19 -13.42
N ASP A 271 20.91 0.12 -13.82
CA ASP A 271 20.53 1.47 -14.25
C ASP A 271 20.45 2.42 -13.05
N TYR A 272 19.97 1.96 -11.90
CA TYR A 272 20.06 2.74 -10.65
C TYR A 272 21.51 2.95 -10.21
N VAL A 273 22.37 1.94 -10.30
CA VAL A 273 23.79 2.09 -9.96
C VAL A 273 24.43 3.19 -10.80
N LYS A 274 24.21 3.21 -12.13
CA LYS A 274 24.70 4.29 -13.00
C LYS A 274 24.19 5.68 -12.60
N VAL A 275 22.95 5.77 -12.11
CA VAL A 275 22.41 7.05 -11.61
C VAL A 275 23.10 7.47 -10.31
N PHE A 276 23.39 6.51 -9.43
CA PHE A 276 24.02 6.73 -8.13
C PHE A 276 25.54 6.86 -8.16
N ASP A 277 26.19 6.52 -9.27
CA ASP A 277 27.62 6.78 -9.50
C ASP A 277 27.93 8.30 -9.49
N ASP A 278 26.95 9.14 -9.82
CA ASP A 278 27.02 10.59 -9.62
C ASP A 278 26.68 10.95 -8.16
N VAL A 279 27.67 11.49 -7.45
CA VAL A 279 27.58 11.87 -6.04
C VAL A 279 26.44 12.87 -5.79
N ASN A 280 26.15 13.78 -6.71
CA ASN A 280 25.06 14.75 -6.54
C ASN A 280 23.70 14.04 -6.59
N ASN A 281 23.52 13.11 -7.52
CA ASN A 281 22.31 12.30 -7.61
C ASN A 281 22.15 11.37 -6.40
N LEU A 282 23.25 10.84 -5.86
CA LEU A 282 23.20 10.00 -4.66
C LEU A 282 22.78 10.80 -3.42
N ILE A 283 23.37 11.98 -3.21
CA ILE A 283 23.14 12.78 -2.01
C ILE A 283 21.80 13.52 -2.06
N PHE A 284 21.54 14.22 -3.16
CA PHE A 284 20.39 15.13 -3.32
C PHE A 284 19.26 14.55 -4.16
N GLY A 285 19.53 13.50 -4.95
CA GLY A 285 18.57 12.96 -5.90
C GLY A 285 18.51 13.77 -7.19
N GLN A 286 17.88 13.17 -8.20
CA GLN A 286 17.53 13.82 -9.47
C GLN A 286 16.29 14.72 -9.35
N GLY A 287 15.61 14.67 -8.20
CA GLY A 287 14.39 15.43 -7.92
C GLY A 287 13.12 14.88 -8.58
N LEU A 288 11.97 15.35 -8.14
CA LEU A 288 10.66 14.98 -8.68
C LEU A 288 10.48 15.53 -10.11
N GLY A 289 9.89 14.70 -10.98
CA GLY A 289 9.72 15.02 -12.41
C GLY A 289 10.90 14.67 -13.30
N SER A 290 11.98 14.11 -12.73
CA SER A 290 13.14 13.65 -13.50
C SER A 290 12.90 12.30 -14.16
N ARG A 291 13.34 12.18 -15.42
CA ARG A 291 13.35 10.93 -16.19
C ARG A 291 14.76 10.32 -16.20
N PHE A 292 14.86 9.01 -16.31
CA PHE A 292 16.14 8.33 -16.53
C PHE A 292 16.01 7.20 -17.53
N TYR A 293 17.11 6.91 -18.23
CA TYR A 293 17.14 5.86 -19.23
C TYR A 293 17.20 4.48 -18.58
N VAL A 294 16.36 3.57 -19.04
CA VAL A 294 16.29 2.20 -18.55
C VAL A 294 16.47 1.21 -19.70
N ASN A 295 17.47 0.33 -19.58
CA ASN A 295 17.86 -0.56 -20.67
C ASN A 295 16.77 -1.58 -21.01
N VAL A 296 15.99 -2.01 -20.00
CA VAL A 296 14.94 -3.03 -20.18
C VAL A 296 13.87 -2.59 -21.18
N HIS A 297 13.53 -1.30 -21.18
CA HIS A 297 12.55 -0.72 -22.09
C HIS A 297 13.20 0.01 -23.26
N SER A 298 14.52 0.20 -23.23
CA SER A 298 15.28 1.04 -24.16
C SER A 298 14.68 2.44 -24.29
N ASP A 299 14.19 2.99 -23.18
CA ASP A 299 13.43 4.25 -23.14
C ASP A 299 13.69 5.03 -21.84
N TRP A 300 13.38 6.32 -21.88
CA TRP A 300 13.39 7.22 -20.72
C TRP A 300 12.09 7.09 -19.95
N VAL A 301 12.19 6.61 -18.71
CA VAL A 301 11.03 6.36 -17.85
C VAL A 301 11.05 7.27 -16.63
N ASP A 302 9.85 7.58 -16.13
CA ASP A 302 9.66 8.47 -14.98
C ASP A 302 9.61 7.69 -13.66
N ASN A 303 9.29 6.40 -13.74
CA ASN A 303 9.03 5.55 -12.60
C ASN A 303 9.29 4.09 -12.96
N THR A 304 9.77 3.32 -11.99
CA THR A 304 9.89 1.87 -12.09
C THR A 304 9.13 1.18 -10.97
N GLU A 305 9.19 -0.15 -10.92
CA GLU A 305 8.53 -0.95 -9.90
C GLU A 305 9.25 -0.96 -8.53
N LEU A 306 10.51 -0.48 -8.48
CA LEU A 306 11.35 -0.51 -7.28
C LEU A 306 11.17 0.76 -6.45
N SER A 307 10.09 0.83 -5.66
CA SER A 307 9.67 2.04 -4.93
C SER A 307 10.76 2.69 -4.06
N TYR A 308 11.58 1.90 -3.37
CA TYR A 308 12.64 2.45 -2.51
C TYR A 308 13.84 2.95 -3.30
N PHE A 309 14.17 2.31 -4.42
CA PHE A 309 15.17 2.84 -5.34
C PHE A 309 14.68 4.13 -6.01
N GLU A 310 13.41 4.20 -6.38
CA GLU A 310 12.79 5.44 -6.87
C GLU A 310 12.79 6.55 -5.82
N LEU A 311 12.55 6.21 -4.55
CA LEU A 311 12.63 7.15 -3.44
C LEU A 311 14.04 7.75 -3.34
N LEU A 312 15.07 6.91 -3.36
CA LEU A 312 16.46 7.38 -3.35
C LEU A 312 16.83 8.15 -4.62
N ARG A 313 16.35 7.73 -5.79
CA ARG A 313 16.58 8.44 -7.05
C ARG A 313 15.98 9.84 -7.05
N ARG A 314 14.75 9.99 -6.56
CA ARG A 314 14.01 11.26 -6.57
C ARG A 314 14.41 12.21 -5.44
N PHE A 315 14.78 11.68 -4.29
CA PHE A 315 15.00 12.47 -3.07
C PHE A 315 16.45 12.42 -2.56
N GLY A 316 17.30 11.60 -3.14
CA GLY A 316 18.65 11.34 -2.62
C GLY A 316 18.60 10.64 -1.27
N ILE A 317 19.79 10.35 -0.72
CA ILE A 317 19.90 9.74 0.60
C ILE A 317 19.39 10.69 1.69
N ILE A 318 19.65 12.00 1.61
CA ILE A 318 19.30 12.92 2.70
C ILE A 318 17.78 13.04 2.85
N ILE A 319 17.07 13.50 1.82
CA ILE A 319 15.61 13.68 1.90
C ILE A 319 14.92 12.31 1.88
N GLY A 320 15.47 11.34 1.15
CA GLY A 320 14.94 9.98 1.13
C GLY A 320 14.97 9.31 2.50
N PHE A 321 16.04 9.49 3.27
CA PHE A 321 16.12 8.97 4.63
C PHE A 321 15.07 9.62 5.55
N VAL A 322 14.84 10.93 5.43
CA VAL A 322 13.76 11.62 6.17
C VAL A 322 12.40 11.02 5.81
N TYR A 323 12.13 10.76 4.52
CA TYR A 323 10.91 10.08 4.11
C TYR A 323 10.77 8.72 4.79
N ILE A 324 11.80 7.88 4.72
CA ILE A 324 11.80 6.54 5.34
C ILE A 324 11.52 6.67 6.84
N LEU A 325 12.22 7.53 7.56
CA LEU A 325 11.95 7.76 8.99
C LEU A 325 10.49 8.15 9.24
N MET A 326 9.94 9.07 8.46
CA MET A 326 8.54 9.48 8.57
C MET A 326 7.56 8.33 8.27
N LEU A 327 7.90 7.40 7.38
CA LEU A 327 7.11 6.20 7.14
C LEU A 327 7.09 5.27 8.35
N PHE A 328 8.13 5.28 9.18
CA PHE A 328 8.21 4.46 10.39
C PHE A 328 7.73 5.16 11.67
N ILE A 329 7.48 6.48 11.66
CA ILE A 329 6.88 7.21 12.80
C ILE A 329 5.59 6.55 13.35
N PRO A 330 4.65 6.03 12.53
CA PRO A 330 3.47 5.33 13.03
C PRO A 330 3.77 4.23 14.07
N PHE A 331 4.91 3.54 13.98
CA PHE A 331 5.26 2.46 14.89
C PHE A 331 5.58 2.92 16.32
N VAL A 332 5.86 4.20 16.54
CA VAL A 332 6.04 4.77 17.90
C VAL A 332 4.75 4.65 18.71
N TYR A 333 3.58 4.55 18.06
CA TYR A 333 2.27 4.43 18.68
C TYR A 333 1.83 2.97 18.91
N ILE A 334 2.76 2.01 18.89
CA ILE A 334 2.43 0.58 19.05
C ILE A 334 1.93 0.26 20.46
N ASN A 335 0.74 -0.31 20.53
CA ASN A 335 0.14 -0.86 21.74
C ASN A 335 -0.85 -1.98 21.39
N LYS A 336 -1.43 -2.64 22.39
CA LYS A 336 -2.35 -3.77 22.16
C LYS A 336 -3.58 -3.39 21.31
N ARG A 337 -4.08 -2.16 21.35
CA ARG A 337 -5.25 -1.71 20.56
C ARG A 337 -4.89 -1.32 19.12
N THR A 338 -3.63 -0.95 18.88
CA THR A 338 -3.13 -0.46 17.58
C THR A 338 -2.23 -1.45 16.85
N ALA A 339 -1.76 -2.51 17.50
CA ALA A 339 -0.79 -3.42 16.90
C ALA A 339 -1.31 -4.09 15.63
N TRP A 340 -2.58 -4.49 15.54
CA TRP A 340 -3.12 -5.09 14.31
C TRP A 340 -3.03 -4.16 13.08
N ILE A 341 -3.30 -2.85 13.23
CA ILE A 341 -3.21 -1.91 12.09
C ILE A 341 -1.74 -1.63 11.74
N LEU A 342 -0.85 -1.63 12.73
CA LEU A 342 0.59 -1.49 12.52
C LEU A 342 1.19 -2.75 11.87
N CYS A 343 0.73 -3.95 12.22
CA CYS A 343 1.09 -5.18 11.51
C CYS A 343 0.67 -5.10 10.04
N SER A 344 -0.54 -4.59 9.78
CA SER A 344 -1.03 -4.37 8.41
C SER A 344 -0.12 -3.41 7.63
N TYR A 345 0.18 -2.27 8.25
CA TYR A 345 0.99 -1.23 7.66
C TYR A 345 2.44 -1.70 7.46
N PHE A 346 3.00 -2.48 8.38
CA PHE A 346 4.30 -3.13 8.22
C PHE A 346 4.35 -4.08 7.02
N CYS A 347 3.38 -4.99 6.92
CA CYS A 347 3.27 -5.88 5.77
C CYS A 347 3.12 -5.08 4.47
N TYR A 348 2.30 -4.03 4.48
CA TYR A 348 2.15 -3.12 3.35
C TYR A 348 3.47 -2.43 2.94
N LEU A 349 4.26 -1.94 3.90
CA LEU A 349 5.59 -1.35 3.63
C LEU A 349 6.58 -2.36 3.03
N ILE A 350 6.48 -3.64 3.38
CA ILE A 350 7.28 -4.67 2.69
C ILE A 350 6.74 -4.88 1.26
N MET A 351 5.42 -4.88 1.09
CA MET A 351 4.79 -5.15 -0.20
C MET A 351 5.09 -4.12 -1.28
N ILE A 352 5.13 -2.84 -0.90
CA ILE A 352 5.43 -1.72 -1.81
C ILE A 352 6.88 -1.72 -2.30
N ASN A 353 7.81 -2.45 -1.69
CA ASN A 353 9.19 -2.49 -2.18
C ASN A 353 9.25 -2.99 -3.64
N THR A 354 8.31 -3.87 -4.00
CA THR A 354 8.24 -4.49 -5.32
C THR A 354 7.04 -4.04 -6.15
N ASN A 355 6.35 -2.98 -5.72
CA ASN A 355 5.21 -2.39 -6.42
C ASN A 355 5.13 -0.87 -6.15
N PRO A 356 4.93 -0.01 -7.17
CA PRO A 356 5.00 1.45 -7.04
C PRO A 356 3.80 2.12 -6.33
N PHE A 357 3.19 1.48 -5.33
CA PHE A 357 1.93 1.94 -4.72
C PHE A 357 2.08 2.97 -3.62
N PHE A 358 3.27 3.15 -3.05
CA PHE A 358 3.37 3.99 -1.85
C PHE A 358 3.14 5.47 -2.16
N PHE A 359 3.83 6.01 -3.17
CA PHE A 359 3.65 7.39 -3.63
C PHE A 359 2.47 7.54 -4.61
N SER A 360 1.34 6.91 -4.26
CA SER A 360 0.08 6.98 -5.00
C SER A 360 -1.05 7.50 -4.11
N SER A 361 -2.20 7.82 -4.71
CA SER A 361 -3.41 8.18 -3.97
C SER A 361 -3.78 7.13 -2.91
N ASN A 362 -3.53 5.86 -3.20
CA ASN A 362 -3.91 4.74 -2.35
C ASN A 362 -2.98 4.63 -1.15
N GLY A 363 -1.68 4.79 -1.36
CA GLY A 363 -0.69 4.81 -0.27
C GLY A 363 -0.91 5.98 0.69
N MET A 364 -1.19 7.18 0.16
CA MET A 364 -1.45 8.35 1.00
C MET A 364 -2.78 8.26 1.76
N LEU A 365 -3.84 7.74 1.14
CA LEU A 365 -5.09 7.43 1.84
C LEU A 365 -4.87 6.47 3.00
N LEU A 366 -4.13 5.37 2.79
CA LEU A 366 -3.82 4.42 3.85
C LEU A 366 -3.02 5.06 4.98
N LEU A 367 -1.98 5.82 4.64
CA LEU A 367 -1.18 6.53 5.63
C LEU A 367 -2.04 7.50 6.45
N SER A 368 -2.93 8.26 5.81
CA SER A 368 -3.90 9.12 6.50
C SER A 368 -4.80 8.35 7.47
N ILE A 369 -5.35 7.21 7.06
CA ILE A 369 -6.20 6.37 7.90
C ILE A 369 -5.42 5.82 9.10
N VAL A 370 -4.21 5.30 8.85
CA VAL A 370 -3.33 4.76 9.90
C VAL A 370 -2.99 5.84 10.92
N LEU A 371 -2.49 7.00 10.49
CA LEU A 371 -2.12 8.10 11.38
C LEU A 371 -3.28 8.54 12.27
N VAL A 372 -4.46 8.79 11.68
CA VAL A 372 -5.63 9.21 12.47
C VAL A 372 -6.08 8.12 13.44
N TYR A 373 -6.11 6.86 13.02
CA TYR A 373 -6.49 5.76 13.89
C TYR A 373 -5.54 5.63 15.09
N LEU A 374 -4.23 5.73 14.86
CA LEU A 374 -3.22 5.63 15.91
C LEU A 374 -3.35 6.77 16.91
N VAL A 375 -3.42 8.00 16.42
CA VAL A 375 -3.53 9.18 17.27
C VAL A 375 -4.81 9.15 18.12
N LYS A 376 -5.97 8.88 17.51
CA LYS A 376 -7.25 8.81 18.23
C LYS A 376 -7.27 7.72 19.31
N ASN A 377 -6.61 6.58 19.06
CA ASN A 377 -6.57 5.48 20.02
C ASN A 377 -5.44 5.60 21.05
N HIS A 378 -4.39 6.38 20.75
CA HIS A 378 -3.32 6.69 21.69
C HIS A 378 -3.73 7.81 22.66
N GLN A 379 -4.43 8.84 22.19
CA GLN A 379 -4.93 9.94 23.04
C GLN A 379 -6.00 9.50 24.05
N LYS A 380 -6.68 8.38 23.80
CA LYS A 380 -7.61 7.76 24.76
C LYS A 380 -6.93 7.17 26.02
N LEU A 381 -5.61 7.32 26.16
CA LEU A 381 -4.83 7.07 27.37
C LEU A 381 -3.94 8.30 27.57
N PRO A 382 -4.05 9.14 28.64
CA PRO A 382 -4.39 8.78 30.03
C PRO A 382 -5.30 9.82 30.77
N TYR A 383 -6.56 9.50 31.09
CA TYR A 383 -7.34 10.22 32.13
C TYR A 383 -8.52 9.40 32.70
N GLU A 384 -8.41 8.07 32.68
CA GLU A 384 -9.38 7.18 33.34
C GLU A 384 -8.63 6.16 34.20
N PHE A 385 -7.93 6.65 35.22
CA PHE A 385 -7.53 5.87 36.41
C PHE A 385 -7.24 6.83 37.57
N THR A 386 -8.21 7.66 37.92
CA THR A 386 -8.31 8.25 39.27
C THR A 386 -9.75 8.70 39.52
N HIS A 387 -10.31 8.21 40.64
CA HIS A 387 -11.59 8.57 41.28
C HIS A 387 -12.87 8.06 40.61
N SER A 388 -13.39 6.92 41.10
CA SER A 388 -14.24 6.85 42.30
C SER A 388 -14.45 5.39 42.71
#